data_AF-A0AAW0T9C4-F1
#
_entry.id   AF-A0AAW0T9C4-F1
#
_cell.length_a   1.000
_cell.length_b   1.000
_cell.length_c   1.000
_cell.angle_alpha   90.00
_cell.angle_beta   90.00
_cell.angle_gamma   90.00
#
_symmetry.space_group_name_H-M   'P 1'
#
loop_
_entity.id
_entity.type
_entity.pdbx_description
1 polymer ?
#
loop_
_entity_poly.entity_id
_entity_poly.type
_entity_poly.pdbx_seq_one_letter_code
_entity_poly.pdbx_strand_id
1 'polypeptide(L)'
;MVAYDMEYLCFVNPVPGPLPQWMALGLPFLLETWVATMVTVAAGMLLFTLVARIGYVMQMKVQMSAAVDELDAAGPVAFLRRRRAARGEDWFLVASNSSLLLFACVMNAAWCRVPRSQHLRLFVAVWSVAFIILAVAYKGSLVSHLTVPKEQAPLDTHRQLYEKSVAVGSIGYTLQRVMEKNADPYVRRLAERYTHVPSTQEGLFRTLKVNYTDGKGRPSLHAMREYIAPFGIGLAYPKFVPYVARFNRVIRMLTEAGLAKKWLTDIILDSKRAKLNEGVQP
;
A
#
# COMPACT_ATOMS: atom_id res chain seq x y z
N MET A 1 42.07 23.97 -11.77
CA MET A 1 41.32 23.92 -10.50
C MET A 1 41.03 22.45 -10.23
N VAL A 2 41.37 21.95 -9.05
CA VAL A 2 41.06 20.56 -8.65
C VAL A 2 39.82 20.58 -7.78
N ALA A 3 38.83 19.76 -8.12
CA ALA A 3 37.67 19.54 -7.26
C ALA A 3 38.07 18.60 -6.12
N TYR A 4 37.78 19.00 -4.88
CA TYR A 4 38.04 18.18 -3.70
C TYR A 4 36.81 17.37 -3.28
N ASP A 5 35.64 17.76 -3.76
CA ASP A 5 34.38 17.05 -3.56
C ASP A 5 33.52 17.09 -4.83
N MET A 6 32.72 16.05 -5.05
CA MET A 6 31.82 15.93 -6.19
C MET A 6 30.40 15.81 -5.68
N GLU A 7 29.58 16.80 -6.01
CA GLU A 7 28.16 16.82 -5.67
C GLU A 7 27.31 16.61 -6.92
N TYR A 8 26.06 16.23 -6.69
CA TYR A 8 25.09 15.99 -7.75
C TYR A 8 23.87 16.86 -7.52
N LEU A 9 23.55 17.68 -8.52
CA LEU A 9 22.43 18.60 -8.45
C LEU A 9 21.14 17.79 -8.62
N CYS A 10 20.29 17.76 -7.60
CA CYS A 10 18.97 17.13 -7.63
C CYS A 10 17.92 18.11 -7.14
N PHE A 11 16.66 17.82 -7.48
CA PHE A 11 15.54 18.49 -6.84
C PHE A 11 15.25 17.86 -5.48
N VAL A 12 14.71 18.69 -4.59
CA VAL A 12 14.29 18.28 -3.26
C VAL A 12 12.80 18.57 -3.15
N ASN A 13 12.04 17.57 -2.71
CA ASN A 13 10.60 17.63 -2.52
C ASN A 13 10.22 17.21 -1.10
N PRO A 14 9.01 17.52 -0.63
CA PRO A 14 8.54 17.00 0.66
C PRO A 14 8.48 15.48 0.65
N VAL A 15 8.77 14.86 1.80
CA VAL A 15 8.53 13.43 2.01
C VAL A 15 7.04 13.15 1.76
N PRO A 16 6.71 12.11 0.98
CA PRO A 16 5.32 11.77 0.70
C PRO A 16 4.54 11.52 1.99
N GLY A 17 3.32 12.04 2.06
CA GLY A 17 2.41 11.74 3.16
C GLY A 17 1.96 10.27 3.15
N PRO A 18 1.36 9.80 4.25
CA PRO A 18 0.74 8.48 4.27
C PRO A 18 -0.41 8.38 3.26
N LEU A 19 -0.72 7.16 2.80
CA LEU A 19 -1.89 6.91 1.97
C LEU A 19 -3.19 7.24 2.74
N PRO A 20 -4.27 7.64 2.03
CA PRO A 20 -5.58 7.84 2.65
C PRO A 20 -6.03 6.59 3.40
N GLN A 21 -6.55 6.77 4.62
CA GLN A 21 -6.91 5.67 5.51
C GLN A 21 -8.00 4.74 4.93
N TRP A 22 -8.91 5.26 4.09
CA TRP A 22 -9.94 4.44 3.46
C TRP A 22 -9.37 3.41 2.47
N MET A 23 -8.24 3.72 1.81
CA MET A 23 -7.55 2.76 0.94
C MET A 23 -6.92 1.61 1.74
N ALA A 24 -6.60 1.86 3.02
CA ALA A 24 -6.02 0.85 3.92
C ALA A 24 -6.96 -0.33 4.21
N LEU A 25 -8.27 -0.18 4.00
CA LEU A 25 -9.24 -1.28 4.18
C LEU A 25 -9.17 -2.31 3.04
N GLY A 26 -8.87 -1.89 1.81
CA GLY A 26 -8.79 -2.79 0.65
C GLY A 26 -7.40 -3.40 0.44
N LEU A 27 -6.35 -2.74 0.95
CA LEU A 27 -4.94 -3.14 0.84
C LEU A 27 -4.52 -4.48 1.49
N PRO A 28 -5.15 -5.01 2.55
CA PRO A 28 -4.64 -6.20 3.25
C PRO A 28 -4.62 -7.45 2.40
N PHE A 29 -5.52 -7.53 1.41
CA PHE A 29 -5.59 -8.61 0.44
C PHE A 29 -5.34 -8.08 -0.97
N LEU A 30 -4.61 -8.87 -1.76
CA LEU A 30 -4.43 -8.63 -3.17
C LEU A 30 -5.78 -8.71 -3.89
N LEU A 31 -5.90 -7.99 -5.01
CA LEU A 31 -7.11 -8.03 -5.83
C LEU A 31 -7.46 -9.47 -6.26
N GLU A 32 -6.45 -10.29 -6.51
CA GLU A 32 -6.58 -11.72 -6.82
C GLU A 32 -7.30 -12.49 -5.71
N THR A 33 -6.98 -12.21 -4.44
CA THR A 33 -7.62 -12.85 -3.27
C THR A 33 -9.07 -12.40 -3.12
N TRP A 34 -9.38 -11.13 -3.42
CA TRP A 34 -10.76 -10.64 -3.45
C TRP A 34 -11.59 -11.34 -4.53
N VAL A 35 -11.04 -11.47 -5.73
CA VAL A 35 -11.72 -12.19 -6.82
C VAL A 35 -11.90 -13.67 -6.46
N ALA A 36 -10.86 -14.31 -5.94
CA ALA A 36 -10.92 -15.71 -5.51
C ALA A 36 -11.99 -15.92 -4.43
N THR A 37 -12.08 -15.05 -3.42
CA THR A 37 -13.08 -15.16 -2.35
C THR A 37 -14.50 -14.94 -2.87
N MET A 38 -14.73 -14.01 -3.78
CA MET A 38 -16.05 -13.83 -4.41
C MET A 38 -16.46 -15.05 -5.25
N VAL A 39 -15.50 -15.63 -5.98
CA VAL A 39 -15.73 -16.86 -6.77
C VAL A 39 -16.01 -18.05 -5.86
N THR A 40 -15.25 -18.23 -4.76
CA THR A 40 -15.51 -19.34 -3.83
C THR A 40 -16.86 -19.20 -3.13
N VAL A 41 -17.25 -17.99 -2.74
CA VAL A 41 -18.58 -17.68 -2.18
C VAL A 41 -19.69 -18.06 -3.17
N ALA A 42 -19.60 -17.64 -4.43
CA ALA A 42 -20.58 -17.97 -5.46
C ALA A 42 -20.64 -19.49 -5.73
N ALA A 43 -19.48 -20.14 -5.88
CA ALA A 43 -19.39 -21.58 -6.12
C ALA A 43 -19.95 -22.39 -4.93
N GLY A 44 -19.66 -21.98 -3.70
CA GLY A 44 -20.18 -22.62 -2.49
C GLY A 44 -21.70 -22.48 -2.35
N MET A 45 -22.27 -21.32 -2.69
CA MET A 45 -23.72 -21.12 -2.74
C MET A 45 -24.39 -22.04 -3.75
N LEU A 46 -23.85 -22.15 -4.96
CA LEU A 46 -24.36 -23.07 -5.97
C LEU A 46 -24.26 -24.52 -5.51
N LEU A 47 -23.09 -24.94 -5.02
CA LEU A 47 -22.85 -26.30 -4.56
C LEU A 47 -23.80 -26.70 -3.43
N PHE A 48 -24.03 -25.82 -2.44
CA PHE A 48 -24.95 -26.10 -1.35
C PHE A 48 -26.40 -26.29 -1.84
N THR A 49 -26.87 -25.44 -2.75
CA THR A 49 -28.22 -25.58 -3.32
C THR A 49 -28.37 -26.87 -4.13
N LEU A 50 -27.35 -27.28 -4.87
CA LEU A 50 -27.33 -28.55 -5.61
C LEU A 50 -27.37 -29.75 -4.66
N VAL A 51 -26.51 -29.76 -3.64
CA VAL A 51 -26.47 -30.86 -2.64
C VAL A 51 -27.78 -30.94 -1.87
N ALA A 52 -28.38 -29.81 -1.50
CA ALA A 52 -29.68 -29.77 -0.84
C ALA A 52 -30.80 -30.33 -1.74
N ARG A 53 -30.81 -29.97 -3.04
CA ARG A 53 -31.79 -30.50 -4.01
C ARG A 53 -31.61 -32.00 -4.27
N ILE A 54 -30.37 -32.45 -4.45
CA ILE A 54 -30.07 -33.88 -4.69
C ILE A 54 -30.45 -34.70 -3.45
N GLY A 55 -30.08 -34.23 -2.26
CA GLY A 55 -30.44 -34.89 -1.00
C GLY A 55 -31.95 -35.01 -0.82
N TYR A 56 -32.70 -33.96 -1.15
CA TYR A 56 -34.16 -33.99 -1.12
C TYR A 56 -34.76 -34.96 -2.13
N VAL A 57 -34.32 -34.95 -3.39
CA VAL A 57 -34.83 -35.86 -4.42
C VAL A 57 -34.55 -37.32 -4.04
N MET A 58 -33.36 -37.59 -3.49
CA MET A 58 -32.99 -38.93 -3.05
C MET A 58 -33.83 -39.39 -1.85
N GLN A 59 -34.03 -38.52 -0.86
CA GLN A 59 -34.93 -38.79 0.26
C GLN A 59 -36.38 -38.98 -0.19
N MET A 60 -36.85 -38.20 -1.16
CA MET A 60 -38.21 -38.33 -1.71
C MET A 60 -38.38 -39.65 -2.45
N LYS A 61 -37.37 -40.13 -3.18
CA LYS A 61 -37.39 -41.45 -3.84
C LYS A 61 -37.44 -42.59 -2.81
N VAL A 62 -36.60 -42.54 -1.78
CA VAL A 62 -36.56 -43.55 -0.70
C VAL A 62 -37.86 -43.55 0.12
N GLN A 63 -38.39 -42.36 0.42
CA GLN A 63 -39.69 -42.24 1.10
C GLN A 63 -40.83 -42.68 0.19
N MET A 64 -40.75 -42.49 -1.13
CA MET A 64 -41.77 -42.93 -2.07
C MET A 64 -41.81 -44.46 -2.20
N SER A 65 -40.66 -45.15 -2.22
CA SER A 65 -40.65 -46.62 -2.19
C SER A 65 -41.21 -47.16 -0.87
N ALA A 66 -40.76 -46.61 0.27
CA ALA A 66 -41.28 -47.01 1.58
C ALA A 66 -42.78 -46.67 1.78
N ALA A 67 -43.24 -45.57 1.18
CA ALA A 67 -44.63 -45.15 1.21
C ALA A 67 -45.56 -46.07 0.41
N VAL A 68 -45.08 -46.65 -0.69
CA VAL A 68 -45.83 -47.63 -1.47
C VAL A 68 -46.00 -48.90 -0.64
N ASP A 69 -44.94 -49.38 0.00
CA ASP A 69 -45.00 -50.54 0.91
C ASP A 69 -45.94 -50.29 2.12
N GLU A 70 -45.93 -49.08 2.69
CA GLU A 70 -46.81 -48.73 3.83
C GLU A 70 -48.27 -48.50 3.41
N LEU A 71 -48.51 -48.04 2.18
CA LEU A 71 -49.86 -47.88 1.62
C LEU A 71 -50.57 -49.23 1.46
N ASP A 72 -49.83 -50.24 1.02
CA ASP A 72 -50.31 -51.62 0.92
C ASP A 72 -50.65 -52.22 2.29
N ALA A 73 -49.98 -51.78 3.37
CA ALA A 73 -50.18 -52.29 4.73
C ALA A 73 -51.21 -51.53 5.58
N ALA A 74 -51.30 -50.19 5.49
CA ALA A 74 -52.04 -49.34 6.45
C ALA A 74 -53.29 -48.64 5.88
N GLY A 75 -53.53 -48.75 4.58
CA GLY A 75 -54.69 -48.16 3.90
C GLY A 75 -54.57 -46.65 3.60
N PRO A 76 -55.33 -46.14 2.62
CA PRO A 76 -55.09 -44.83 1.98
C PRO A 76 -55.33 -43.62 2.88
N VAL A 77 -56.26 -43.72 3.85
CA VAL A 77 -56.67 -42.58 4.69
C VAL A 77 -55.62 -42.27 5.76
N ALA A 78 -55.03 -43.29 6.38
CA ALA A 78 -53.98 -43.12 7.39
C ALA A 78 -52.68 -42.59 6.76
N PHE A 79 -52.34 -43.09 5.58
CA PHE A 79 -51.20 -42.66 4.78
C PHE A 79 -51.26 -41.17 4.41
N LEU A 80 -52.39 -40.71 3.85
CA LEU A 80 -52.56 -39.31 3.44
C LEU A 80 -52.50 -38.34 4.63
N ARG A 81 -53.01 -38.75 5.80
CA ARG A 81 -52.97 -37.94 7.02
C ARG A 81 -51.53 -37.71 7.51
N ARG A 82 -50.68 -38.75 7.55
CA ARG A 82 -49.26 -38.62 7.92
C ARG A 82 -48.46 -37.85 6.89
N ARG A 83 -48.71 -38.11 5.60
CA ARG A 83 -47.99 -37.42 4.52
C ARG A 83 -48.30 -35.91 4.45
N ARG A 84 -49.52 -35.51 4.84
CA ARG A 84 -49.89 -34.09 4.98
C ARG A 84 -49.16 -33.43 6.15
N ALA A 85 -48.91 -34.14 7.26
CA ALA A 85 -48.14 -33.63 8.39
C ALA A 85 -46.62 -33.53 8.12
N ALA A 86 -46.08 -34.41 7.26
CA ALA A 86 -44.66 -34.42 6.88
C ALA A 86 -44.30 -33.41 5.76
N ARG A 87 -45.31 -32.86 5.06
CA ARG A 87 -45.12 -31.88 3.96
C ARG A 87 -44.89 -30.46 4.50
N GLY A 88 -44.02 -30.30 5.48
CA GLY A 88 -43.43 -28.99 5.76
C GLY A 88 -42.37 -28.73 4.69
N GLU A 89 -42.49 -27.64 3.94
CA GLU A 89 -41.46 -27.25 2.97
C GLU A 89 -40.11 -27.13 3.69
N ASP A 90 -39.12 -27.93 3.27
CA ASP A 90 -37.79 -27.83 3.86
C ASP A 90 -37.22 -26.44 3.53
N TRP A 91 -37.06 -25.63 4.58
CA TRP A 91 -36.62 -24.22 4.51
C TRP A 91 -35.39 -23.99 3.61
N PHE A 92 -34.50 -24.98 3.53
CA PHE A 92 -33.23 -24.95 2.78
C PHE A 92 -33.35 -25.31 1.28
N LEU A 93 -34.53 -25.70 0.79
CA LEU A 93 -34.77 -25.96 -0.65
C LEU A 93 -34.88 -24.66 -1.46
N VAL A 94 -35.34 -23.60 -0.82
CA VAL A 94 -35.42 -22.27 -1.42
C VAL A 94 -34.00 -21.71 -1.52
N ALA A 95 -33.53 -21.48 -2.75
CA ALA A 95 -32.18 -20.99 -3.01
C ALA A 95 -31.86 -19.69 -2.26
N SER A 96 -32.85 -18.79 -2.14
CA SER A 96 -32.74 -17.54 -1.38
C SER A 96 -32.46 -17.76 0.12
N ASN A 97 -33.06 -18.78 0.73
CA ASN A 97 -32.87 -19.05 2.15
C ASN A 97 -31.49 -19.67 2.41
N SER A 98 -31.03 -20.50 1.48
CA SER A 98 -29.72 -21.13 1.51
C SER A 98 -28.58 -20.13 1.29
N SER A 99 -28.76 -19.15 0.39
CA SER A 99 -27.80 -18.07 0.19
C SER A 99 -27.70 -17.16 1.42
N LEU A 100 -28.82 -16.88 2.11
CA LEU A 100 -28.82 -16.10 3.35
C LEU A 100 -28.07 -16.83 4.48
N LEU A 101 -28.24 -18.15 4.62
CA LEU A 101 -27.48 -18.94 5.59
C LEU A 101 -25.97 -18.85 5.31
N LEU A 102 -25.57 -19.05 4.05
CA LEU A 102 -24.16 -19.03 3.67
C LEU A 102 -23.54 -17.64 3.80
N PHE A 103 -24.30 -16.59 3.47
CA PHE A 103 -23.88 -15.21 3.71
C PHE A 103 -23.69 -14.92 5.21
N ALA A 104 -24.60 -15.40 6.06
CA ALA A 104 -24.44 -15.30 7.51
C ALA A 104 -23.17 -16.03 8.00
N CYS A 105 -22.82 -17.18 7.41
CA CYS A 105 -21.56 -17.88 7.70
C CYS A 105 -20.33 -17.06 7.29
N VAL A 106 -20.37 -16.39 6.13
CA VAL A 106 -19.27 -15.50 5.67
C VAL A 106 -19.06 -14.34 6.65
N MET A 107 -20.15 -13.78 7.16
CA MET A 107 -20.12 -12.69 8.14
C MET A 107 -19.75 -13.15 9.56
N ASN A 108 -19.51 -14.44 9.78
CA ASN A 108 -19.30 -15.05 11.10
C ASN A 108 -20.45 -14.76 12.08
N ALA A 109 -21.69 -14.67 11.57
CA ALA A 109 -22.88 -14.43 12.38
C ALA A 109 -23.45 -15.73 12.98
N ALA A 110 -24.17 -15.61 14.10
CA ALA A 110 -24.77 -16.75 14.80
C ALA A 110 -25.86 -17.44 13.95
N TRP A 111 -25.94 -18.77 14.03
CA TRP A 111 -26.83 -19.57 13.20
C TRP A 111 -28.16 -19.81 13.90
N CYS A 112 -29.26 -19.31 13.34
CA CYS A 112 -30.59 -19.55 13.89
C CYS A 112 -31.16 -20.92 13.50
N ARG A 113 -30.67 -21.55 12.41
CA ARG A 113 -31.19 -22.83 11.91
C ARG A 113 -30.08 -23.68 11.31
N VAL A 114 -30.06 -24.96 11.66
CA VAL A 114 -29.07 -25.93 11.18
C VAL A 114 -29.76 -26.98 10.30
N PRO A 115 -29.19 -27.35 9.14
CA PRO A 115 -29.71 -28.44 8.32
C PRO A 115 -29.84 -29.75 9.10
N ARG A 116 -30.87 -30.55 8.81
CA ARG A 116 -31.07 -31.85 9.49
C ARG A 116 -30.13 -32.94 8.97
N SER A 117 -29.82 -32.96 7.68
CA SER A 117 -28.97 -33.98 7.05
C SER A 117 -27.49 -33.86 7.46
N GLN A 118 -26.82 -34.99 7.69
CA GLN A 118 -25.41 -35.04 8.09
C GLN A 118 -24.47 -34.39 7.07
N HIS A 119 -24.69 -34.61 5.77
CA HIS A 119 -23.85 -34.05 4.71
C HIS A 119 -23.89 -32.51 4.65
N LEU A 120 -25.09 -31.91 4.75
CA LEU A 120 -25.22 -30.45 4.80
C LEU A 120 -24.62 -29.86 6.09
N ARG A 121 -24.66 -30.58 7.22
CA ARG A 121 -24.01 -30.15 8.46
C ARG A 121 -22.49 -30.12 8.32
N LEU A 122 -21.90 -31.17 7.76
CA LEU A 122 -20.46 -31.22 7.53
C LEU A 122 -20.01 -30.13 6.56
N PHE A 123 -20.79 -29.88 5.51
CA PHE A 123 -20.55 -28.77 4.59
C PHE A 123 -20.55 -27.41 5.31
N VAL A 124 -21.60 -27.10 6.07
CA VAL A 124 -21.71 -25.81 6.79
C VAL A 124 -20.58 -25.67 7.82
N ALA A 125 -20.22 -26.75 8.52
CA ALA A 125 -19.11 -26.74 9.48
C ALA A 125 -17.78 -26.40 8.79
N VAL A 126 -17.40 -27.13 7.73
CA VAL A 126 -16.16 -26.89 6.99
C VAL A 126 -16.15 -25.50 6.36
N TRP A 127 -17.27 -25.09 5.76
CA TRP A 127 -17.46 -23.76 5.20
C TRP A 127 -17.22 -22.68 6.25
N SER A 128 -17.85 -22.79 7.42
CA SER A 128 -17.70 -21.81 8.48
C SER A 128 -16.27 -21.70 9.02
N VAL A 129 -15.57 -22.83 9.19
CA VAL A 129 -14.17 -22.82 9.63
C VAL A 129 -13.28 -22.11 8.62
N ALA A 130 -13.49 -22.32 7.33
CA ALA A 130 -12.75 -21.64 6.28
C ALA A 130 -12.94 -20.10 6.34
N PHE A 131 -14.17 -19.62 6.54
CA PHE A 131 -14.44 -18.18 6.66
C PHE A 131 -14.00 -17.57 8.00
N ILE A 132 -13.96 -18.35 9.08
CA ILE A 132 -13.32 -17.93 10.33
C ILE A 132 -11.82 -17.71 10.10
N ILE A 133 -11.13 -18.66 9.47
CA ILE A 133 -9.70 -18.54 9.15
C ILE A 133 -9.45 -17.32 8.27
N LEU A 134 -10.26 -17.13 7.21
CA LEU A 134 -10.16 -15.99 6.32
C LEU A 134 -10.37 -14.66 7.06
N ALA A 135 -11.35 -14.58 7.96
CA ALA A 135 -11.63 -13.37 8.73
C ALA A 135 -10.51 -13.05 9.73
N VAL A 136 -9.93 -14.07 10.38
CA VAL A 136 -8.78 -13.88 11.28
C VAL A 136 -7.55 -13.42 10.50
N ALA A 137 -7.27 -14.02 9.34
CA ALA A 137 -6.18 -13.62 8.46
C ALA A 137 -6.35 -12.16 7.99
N TYR A 138 -7.55 -11.78 7.53
CA TYR A 138 -7.86 -10.41 7.11
C TYR A 138 -7.63 -9.40 8.24
N LYS A 139 -8.15 -9.69 9.45
CA LYS A 139 -7.97 -8.81 10.61
C LYS A 139 -6.48 -8.67 10.98
N GLY A 140 -5.71 -9.76 10.96
CA GLY A 140 -4.27 -9.73 11.24
C GLY A 140 -3.50 -8.87 10.24
N SER A 141 -3.74 -9.08 8.94
CA SER A 141 -3.14 -8.27 7.87
C SER A 141 -3.57 -6.81 7.96
N LEU A 142 -4.84 -6.53 8.25
CA LEU A 142 -5.34 -5.16 8.41
C LEU A 142 -4.64 -4.45 9.57
N VAL A 143 -4.51 -5.10 10.73
CA VAL A 143 -3.78 -4.52 11.88
C VAL A 143 -2.34 -4.19 11.50
N SER A 144 -1.64 -5.08 10.78
CA SER A 144 -0.27 -4.80 10.32
C SER A 144 -0.17 -3.59 9.37
N HIS A 145 -1.17 -3.38 8.51
CA HIS A 145 -1.19 -2.22 7.61
C HIS A 145 -1.59 -0.93 8.33
N LEU A 146 -2.37 -1.03 9.40
CA LEU A 146 -2.76 0.12 10.22
C LEU A 146 -1.65 0.54 11.19
N THR A 147 -0.82 -0.39 11.67
CA THR A 147 0.32 -0.06 12.55
C THR A 147 1.47 0.60 11.80
N VAL A 148 1.71 0.20 10.55
CA VAL A 148 2.73 0.80 9.68
C VAL A 148 2.06 1.42 8.46
N PRO A 149 1.74 2.73 8.50
CA PRO A 149 1.10 3.38 7.37
C PRO A 149 2.02 3.34 6.15
N LYS A 150 1.48 2.83 5.05
CA LYS A 150 2.20 2.84 3.77
C LYS A 150 2.26 4.27 3.24
N GLU A 151 3.46 4.76 3.04
CA GLU A 151 3.72 6.08 2.47
C GLU A 151 3.40 6.09 0.97
N GLN A 152 3.01 7.25 0.44
CA GLN A 152 2.85 7.42 -1.00
C GLN A 152 4.21 7.27 -1.70
N ALA A 153 4.19 6.89 -2.98
CA ALA A 153 5.44 6.80 -3.74
C ALA A 153 6.10 8.19 -3.83
N PRO A 154 7.41 8.31 -3.48
CA PRO A 154 8.13 9.56 -3.60
C PRO A 154 8.24 9.97 -5.07
N LEU A 155 8.40 11.29 -5.29
CA LEU A 155 8.75 11.82 -6.59
C LEU A 155 10.25 11.65 -6.79
N ASP A 156 10.66 10.71 -7.63
CA ASP A 156 12.08 10.41 -7.83
C ASP A 156 12.61 10.72 -9.23
N THR A 157 11.70 10.85 -10.20
CA THR A 157 12.06 11.03 -11.62
C THR A 157 11.66 12.39 -12.16
N HIS A 158 12.46 12.95 -13.06
CA HIS A 158 12.15 14.22 -13.73
C HIS A 158 10.84 14.14 -14.52
N ARG A 159 10.52 12.97 -15.07
CA ARG A 159 9.25 12.69 -15.77
C ARG A 159 8.05 12.84 -14.83
N GLN A 160 8.09 12.21 -13.65
CA GLN A 160 7.00 12.32 -12.67
C GLN A 160 6.82 13.77 -12.19
N LEU A 161 7.92 14.51 -12.03
CA LEU A 161 7.89 15.92 -11.64
C LEU A 161 7.21 16.79 -12.71
N TYR A 162 7.52 16.55 -13.99
CA TYR A 162 6.89 17.22 -15.11
C TYR A 162 5.40 16.86 -15.26
N GLU A 163 5.04 15.59 -15.17
CA GLU A 163 3.66 15.10 -15.29
C GLU A 163 2.75 15.68 -14.20
N LYS A 164 3.24 15.80 -12.96
CA LYS A 164 2.50 16.44 -11.86
C LYS A 164 2.40 17.97 -11.99
N SER A 165 3.06 18.58 -12.99
CA SER A 165 3.05 20.03 -13.25
C SER A 165 3.40 20.87 -12.01
N VAL A 166 4.36 20.41 -11.22
CA VAL A 166 4.81 21.10 -10.00
C VAL A 166 5.73 22.28 -10.39
N ALA A 167 5.61 23.41 -9.68
CA ALA A 167 6.54 24.52 -9.85
C ALA A 167 7.92 24.16 -9.31
N VAL A 168 8.95 24.39 -10.12
CA VAL A 168 10.34 24.07 -9.78
C VAL A 168 11.14 25.38 -9.78
N GLY A 169 12.08 25.51 -8.86
CA GLY A 169 12.83 26.75 -8.70
C GLY A 169 14.07 26.60 -7.85
N SER A 170 14.97 27.57 -7.97
CA SER A 170 16.15 27.70 -7.12
C SER A 170 16.58 29.17 -7.06
N ILE A 171 17.67 29.41 -6.35
CA ILE A 171 18.27 30.74 -6.17
C ILE A 171 19.06 31.10 -7.42
N GLY A 172 18.81 32.29 -7.93
CA GLY A 172 19.44 32.77 -9.16
C GLY A 172 19.00 31.97 -10.40
N TYR A 173 19.71 32.21 -11.49
CA TYR A 173 19.39 31.69 -12.82
C TYR A 173 20.39 30.63 -13.31
N THR A 174 21.41 30.30 -12.50
CA THR A 174 22.46 29.35 -12.89
C THR A 174 21.89 27.96 -13.15
N LEU A 175 21.03 27.47 -12.25
CA LEU A 175 20.37 26.18 -12.43
C LEU A 175 19.48 26.16 -13.67
N GLN A 176 18.70 27.21 -13.92
CA GLN A 176 17.87 27.32 -15.13
C GLN A 176 18.70 27.17 -16.40
N ARG A 177 19.83 27.87 -16.50
CA ARG A 177 20.74 27.78 -17.66
C ARG A 177 21.36 26.39 -17.83
N VAL A 178 21.61 25.66 -16.73
CA VAL A 178 22.08 24.27 -16.77
C VAL A 178 20.96 23.35 -17.28
N MET A 179 19.72 23.58 -16.83
CA MET A 179 18.56 22.79 -17.24
C MET A 179 18.20 22.99 -18.72
N GLU A 180 18.29 24.22 -19.24
CA GLU A 180 18.04 24.54 -20.66
C GLU A 180 18.95 23.78 -21.62
N LYS A 181 20.18 23.49 -21.19
CA LYS A 181 21.20 22.78 -21.98
C LYS A 181 21.28 21.29 -21.66
N ASN A 182 20.40 20.78 -20.80
CA ASN A 182 20.44 19.39 -20.37
C ASN A 182 20.07 18.43 -21.51
N ALA A 183 20.67 17.24 -21.52
CA ALA A 183 20.35 16.21 -22.49
C ALA A 183 18.90 15.69 -22.32
N ASP A 184 18.40 15.65 -21.08
CA ASP A 184 17.05 15.18 -20.78
C ASP A 184 15.98 16.18 -21.27
N PRO A 185 15.04 15.77 -22.15
CA PRO A 185 13.97 16.63 -22.62
C PRO A 185 12.97 17.04 -21.52
N TYR A 186 12.80 16.27 -20.44
CA TYR A 186 11.94 16.65 -19.33
C TYR A 186 12.56 17.77 -18.51
N VAL A 187 13.87 17.70 -18.25
CA VAL A 187 14.61 18.76 -17.54
C VAL A 187 14.59 20.07 -18.31
N ARG A 188 14.76 20.03 -19.64
CA ARG A 188 14.63 21.23 -20.50
C ARG A 188 13.26 21.87 -20.40
N ARG A 189 12.19 21.06 -20.44
CA ARG A 189 10.81 21.56 -20.30
C ARG A 189 10.50 22.08 -18.88
N LEU A 190 11.13 21.53 -17.86
CA LEU A 190 11.05 22.07 -16.49
C LEU A 190 11.72 23.46 -16.40
N ALA A 191 12.76 23.73 -17.21
CA ALA A 191 13.44 25.03 -17.24
C ALA A 191 12.54 26.17 -17.74
N GLU A 192 11.58 25.86 -18.63
CA GLU A 192 10.59 26.83 -19.12
C GLU A 192 9.65 27.30 -18.00
N ARG A 193 9.41 26.45 -16.99
CA ARG A 193 8.54 26.74 -15.83
C ARG A 193 9.34 27.07 -14.57
N TYR A 194 10.60 27.49 -14.75
CA TYR A 194 11.50 27.78 -13.64
C TYR A 194 11.06 29.03 -12.87
N THR A 195 10.97 28.91 -11.55
CA THR A 195 10.62 30.01 -10.64
C THR A 195 11.86 30.47 -9.88
N HIS A 196 12.21 31.74 -10.02
CA HIS A 196 13.32 32.32 -9.27
C HIS A 196 12.92 32.55 -7.80
N VAL A 197 13.76 32.10 -6.88
CA VAL A 197 13.57 32.29 -5.44
C VAL A 197 14.69 33.18 -4.89
N PRO A 198 14.39 34.21 -4.07
CA PRO A 198 15.42 35.15 -3.61
C PRO A 198 16.39 34.55 -2.59
N SER A 199 15.99 33.55 -1.80
CA SER A 199 16.83 32.93 -0.78
C SER A 199 16.52 31.44 -0.58
N THR A 200 17.48 30.68 -0.05
CA THR A 200 17.31 29.26 0.27
C THR A 200 16.16 29.06 1.26
N GLN A 201 16.07 29.95 2.24
CA GLN A 201 15.06 29.89 3.29
C GLN A 201 13.66 30.09 2.72
N GLU A 202 13.47 31.05 1.81
CA GLU A 202 12.18 31.27 1.12
C GLU A 202 11.81 30.07 0.24
N GLY A 203 12.77 29.49 -0.50
CA GLY A 203 12.52 28.30 -1.31
C GLY A 203 12.09 27.11 -0.48
N LEU A 204 12.66 27.02 0.72
CA LEU A 204 12.32 26.01 1.67
C LEU A 204 10.95 26.23 2.30
N PHE A 205 10.58 27.47 2.67
CA PHE A 205 9.23 27.79 3.14
C PHE A 205 8.15 27.55 2.06
N ARG A 206 8.47 27.75 0.78
CA ARG A 206 7.55 27.41 -0.32
C ARG A 206 7.36 25.90 -0.49
N THR A 207 8.41 25.14 -0.26
CA THR A 207 8.41 23.68 -0.40
C THR A 207 7.81 23.00 0.85
N LEU A 208 8.16 23.48 2.03
CA LEU A 208 7.70 23.00 3.33
C LEU A 208 6.85 24.06 4.00
N LYS A 209 5.55 23.78 4.16
CA LYS A 209 4.63 24.71 4.84
C LYS A 209 4.95 24.89 6.33
N VAL A 210 5.44 23.86 7.02
CA VAL A 210 5.73 23.91 8.46
C VAL A 210 6.79 22.86 8.82
N ASN A 211 7.98 23.30 9.21
CA ASN A 211 9.10 22.54 9.82
C ASN A 211 9.91 21.54 8.95
N TYR A 212 11.23 21.62 9.15
CA TYR A 212 12.30 20.86 8.48
C TYR A 212 12.41 19.42 8.97
N THR A 213 12.01 19.20 10.23
CA THR A 213 12.04 17.92 10.91
C THR A 213 10.70 17.70 11.59
N ASP A 214 10.19 16.48 11.49
CA ASP A 214 9.05 16.06 12.32
C ASP A 214 9.44 16.11 13.81
N GLY A 215 8.47 16.15 14.73
CA GLY A 215 8.71 16.14 16.19
C GLY A 215 9.50 14.92 16.70
N LYS A 216 9.78 13.95 15.81
CA LYS A 216 10.60 12.75 16.02
C LYS A 216 12.00 12.84 15.39
N GLY A 217 12.40 14.00 14.88
CA GLY A 217 13.72 14.24 14.25
C GLY A 217 13.90 13.62 12.86
N ARG A 218 12.82 13.20 12.19
CA ARG A 218 12.85 12.66 10.81
C ARG A 218 12.91 13.81 9.80
N PRO A 219 13.68 13.68 8.70
CA PRO A 219 13.74 14.71 7.67
C PRO A 219 12.39 14.85 6.97
N SER A 220 11.88 16.08 6.83
CA SER A 220 10.63 16.37 6.10
C SER A 220 10.85 16.49 4.58
N LEU A 221 12.09 16.37 4.11
CA LEU A 221 12.50 16.50 2.73
C LEU A 221 13.06 15.18 2.20
N HIS A 222 12.72 14.90 0.96
CA HIS A 222 13.23 13.81 0.14
C HIS A 222 14.05 14.41 -1.00
N ALA A 223 15.27 13.91 -1.21
CA ALA A 223 16.07 14.26 -2.37
C ALA A 223 15.73 13.27 -3.50
N MET A 224 15.42 13.79 -4.69
CA MET A 224 15.11 12.96 -5.84
C MET A 224 16.28 12.03 -6.19
N ARG A 225 15.96 10.81 -6.62
CA ARG A 225 16.96 9.84 -7.06
C ARG A 225 17.67 10.23 -8.36
N GLU A 226 16.97 10.90 -9.28
CA GLU A 226 17.58 11.37 -10.53
C GLU A 226 18.29 12.71 -10.35
N TYR A 227 19.45 12.83 -11.00
CA TYR A 227 20.30 14.03 -10.94
C TYR A 227 20.20 14.82 -12.25
N ILE A 228 20.28 16.14 -12.13
CA ILE A 228 20.32 17.09 -13.24
C ILE A 228 21.72 17.14 -13.83
N ALA A 229 22.74 17.33 -12.99
CA ALA A 229 24.14 17.41 -13.42
C ALA A 229 25.10 17.16 -12.23
N PRO A 230 26.23 16.48 -12.46
CA PRO A 230 27.33 16.45 -11.51
C PRO A 230 28.09 17.79 -11.52
N PHE A 231 28.57 18.22 -10.37
CA PHE A 231 29.46 19.38 -10.26
C PHE A 231 30.55 19.16 -9.20
N GLY A 232 31.74 19.69 -9.49
CA GLY A 232 32.87 19.59 -8.57
C GLY A 232 33.02 20.86 -7.74
N ILE A 233 33.14 20.72 -6.43
CA ILE A 233 33.46 21.81 -5.51
C ILE A 233 34.97 21.95 -5.44
N GLY A 234 35.46 23.16 -5.66
CA GLY A 234 36.87 23.49 -5.55
C GLY A 234 37.06 24.92 -5.08
N LEU A 235 38.30 25.26 -4.74
CA LEU A 235 38.67 26.63 -4.34
C LEU A 235 38.83 27.53 -5.58
N ALA A 236 38.13 28.67 -5.55
CA ALA A 236 38.22 29.68 -6.59
C ALA A 236 39.42 30.61 -6.36
N TYR A 237 40.12 30.96 -7.44
CA TYR A 237 41.26 31.87 -7.42
C TYR A 237 41.17 32.85 -8.59
N PRO A 238 41.74 34.07 -8.48
CA PRO A 238 41.89 34.96 -9.62
C PRO A 238 42.68 34.29 -10.75
N LYS A 239 42.44 34.73 -12.00
CA LYS A 239 43.19 34.21 -13.15
C LYS A 239 44.69 34.52 -13.01
N PHE A 240 45.53 33.58 -13.45
CA PHE A 240 46.99 33.69 -13.54
C PHE A 240 47.77 33.81 -12.22
N VAL A 241 47.19 33.41 -11.09
CA VAL A 241 47.95 33.42 -9.83
C VAL A 241 49.01 32.29 -9.77
N PRO A 242 50.25 32.56 -9.33
CA PRO A 242 51.36 31.61 -9.43
C PRO A 242 51.28 30.44 -8.43
N TYR A 243 50.56 30.61 -7.33
CA TYR A 243 50.47 29.62 -6.25
C TYR A 243 49.42 28.51 -6.48
N VAL A 244 48.60 28.60 -7.54
CA VAL A 244 47.54 27.61 -7.82
C VAL A 244 48.07 26.18 -7.94
N ALA A 245 49.28 26.00 -8.50
CA ALA A 245 49.90 24.67 -8.61
C ALA A 245 50.19 24.06 -7.22
N ARG A 246 50.66 24.88 -6.27
CA ARG A 246 50.97 24.44 -4.91
C ARG A 246 49.69 24.11 -4.14
N PHE A 247 48.65 24.95 -4.24
CA PHE A 247 47.36 24.66 -3.61
C PHE A 247 46.70 23.40 -4.17
N ASN A 248 46.65 23.24 -5.49
CA ASN A 248 46.08 22.04 -6.12
C ASN A 248 46.78 20.76 -5.64
N ARG A 249 48.11 20.80 -5.43
CA ARG A 249 48.87 19.65 -4.90
C ARG A 249 48.43 19.31 -3.47
N VAL A 250 48.33 20.31 -2.59
CA VAL A 250 47.90 20.11 -1.20
C VAL A 250 46.47 19.59 -1.14
N ILE A 251 45.57 20.17 -1.94
CA ILE A 251 44.16 19.72 -2.02
C ILE A 251 44.10 18.25 -2.43
N ARG A 252 44.85 17.84 -3.47
CA ARG A 252 44.91 16.43 -3.86
C ARG A 252 45.38 15.53 -2.74
N MET A 253 46.47 15.89 -2.05
CA MET A 253 46.98 15.11 -0.91
C MET A 253 45.93 14.97 0.20
N LEU A 254 45.20 16.04 0.52
CA LEU A 254 44.14 16.02 1.53
C LEU A 254 42.94 15.16 1.11
N THR A 255 42.56 15.22 -0.16
CA THR A 255 41.47 14.39 -0.71
C THR A 255 41.88 12.92 -0.77
N GLU A 256 43.09 12.61 -1.26
CA GLU A 256 43.64 11.24 -1.35
C GLU A 256 43.84 10.61 0.03
N ALA A 257 44.27 11.40 1.03
CA ALA A 257 44.35 10.96 2.42
C ALA A 257 42.98 10.81 3.11
N GLY A 258 41.87 11.19 2.46
CA GLY A 258 40.52 11.12 3.02
C GLY A 258 40.19 12.19 4.07
N LEU A 259 41.09 13.13 4.33
CA LEU A 259 40.91 14.21 5.31
C LEU A 259 39.72 15.11 4.96
N ALA A 260 39.58 15.48 3.68
CA ALA A 260 38.48 16.32 3.22
C ALA A 260 37.10 15.70 3.51
N LYS A 261 36.93 14.41 3.18
CA LYS A 261 35.69 13.67 3.43
C LYS A 261 35.41 13.51 4.93
N LYS A 262 36.45 13.21 5.71
CA LYS A 262 36.34 13.09 7.17
C LYS A 262 35.84 14.39 7.79
N TRP A 263 36.49 15.51 7.50
CA TRP A 263 36.12 16.81 8.07
C TRP A 263 34.71 17.24 7.67
N LEU A 264 34.31 17.01 6.42
CA LEU A 264 32.94 17.28 5.98
C LEU A 264 31.92 16.46 6.80
N THR A 265 32.21 15.17 7.02
CA THR A 265 31.36 14.29 7.82
C THR A 265 31.30 14.74 9.28
N ASP A 266 32.43 15.12 9.87
CA ASP A 266 32.52 15.60 11.25
C ASP A 266 31.68 16.88 11.43
N ILE A 267 31.79 17.85 10.52
CA ILE A 267 30.99 19.09 10.54
C ILE A 267 29.49 18.78 10.44
N ILE A 268 29.08 17.88 9.53
CA ILE A 268 27.67 17.49 9.39
C ILE A 268 27.16 16.85 10.68
N LEU A 269 27.93 15.93 11.27
CA LEU A 269 27.55 15.25 12.51
C LEU A 269 27.47 16.20 13.70
N ASP A 270 28.43 17.12 13.82
CA ASP A 270 28.45 18.10 14.90
C ASP A 270 27.29 19.10 14.76
N SER A 271 26.97 19.53 13.53
CA SER A 271 25.79 20.36 13.27
C SER A 271 24.48 19.65 13.65
N LYS A 272 24.40 18.34 13.42
CA LYS A 272 23.23 17.52 13.80
C LYS A 272 23.11 17.39 15.32
N ARG A 273 24.24 17.17 16.02
CA ARG A 273 24.29 17.11 17.49
C ARG A 273 23.91 18.44 18.14
N ALA A 274 24.42 19.56 17.60
CA ALA A 274 24.06 20.90 18.10
C ALA A 274 22.55 21.13 18.04
N LYS A 275 21.91 20.82 16.90
CA LYS A 275 20.45 20.94 16.73
C LYS A 275 19.64 20.02 17.65
N LEU A 276 20.13 18.80 17.89
CA LEU A 276 19.50 17.87 18.84
C LEU A 276 19.52 18.44 20.27
N ASN A 277 20.61 19.10 20.65
CA ASN A 277 20.75 19.69 21.99
C ASN A 277 19.90 20.97 22.15
N GLU A 278 19.73 21.77 21.11
CA GLU A 278 18.84 22.95 21.11
C GLU A 278 17.35 22.58 21.21
N GLY A 279 16.93 21.46 20.60
CA GLY A 279 15.54 20.97 20.68
C GLY A 279 15.13 20.33 22.01
N VAL A 280 16.05 20.25 22.99
CA VAL A 280 15.84 19.64 24.32
C VAL A 280 15.77 20.70 25.45
N GLN A 281 15.86 22.00 25.13
CA GLN A 281 15.60 23.04 26.13
C GLN A 281 14.09 23.16 26.42
N PRO A 282 13.68 23.16 27.70
CA PRO A 282 12.28 23.13 28.13
C PRO A 282 11.48 24.38 27.77
#